data_AF-A0A2H0XU20-F1
#
_entry.id   AF-A0A2H0XU20-F1
#
_cell.length_a   1.000
_cell.length_b   1.000
_cell.length_c   1.000
_cell.angle_alpha   90.00
_cell.angle_beta   90.00
_cell.angle_gamma   90.00
#
_symmetry.space_group_name_H-M   'P 1'
#
loop_
_entity.id
_entity.type
_entity.pdbx_description
1 polymer ?
#
loop_
_entity_poly.entity_id
_entity_poly.type
_entity_poly.pdbx_seq_one_letter_code
_entity_poly.pdbx_strand_id
1 'polypeptide(L)' 'PTDPTGAGDSFAGGFMGFLTANGVVNWRVLKKALVYGSVMGSLCVEQFSVDGLLNLRQEAIQARFDYLRKFVTL' A
#
# COMPACT_ATOMS: atom_id res chain seq x y z
N PRO A 1 7.39 6.46 -18.20
CA PRO A 1 7.72 7.54 -17.24
C PRO A 1 7.21 7.15 -15.84
N THR A 2 8.07 7.17 -14.82
CA THR A 2 7.70 6.93 -13.42
C THR A 2 7.53 8.29 -12.73
N ASP A 3 6.44 8.51 -12.01
CA ASP A 3 6.13 9.76 -11.30
C ASP A 3 6.10 9.50 -9.78
N PRO A 4 7.02 10.06 -8.99
CA PRO A 4 7.06 9.85 -7.54
C PRO A 4 5.97 10.64 -6.78
N THR A 5 5.27 11.56 -7.45
CA THR A 5 4.27 12.43 -6.83
C THR A 5 3.12 11.58 -6.27
N GLY A 6 2.71 11.85 -5.02
CA GLY A 6 1.59 11.14 -4.37
C GLY A 6 1.95 9.79 -3.72
N ALA A 7 3.20 9.31 -3.84
CA ALA A 7 3.62 8.06 -3.21
C ALA A 7 3.48 8.08 -1.68
N GLY A 8 3.82 9.21 -1.05
CA GLY A 8 3.69 9.43 0.40
C GLY A 8 2.25 9.45 0.87
N ASP A 9 1.38 10.16 0.15
CA ASP A 9 -0.06 10.22 0.47
C ASP A 9 -0.73 8.87 0.25
N SER A 10 -0.34 8.15 -0.81
CA SER A 10 -0.81 6.77 -1.06
C SER A 10 -0.36 5.82 0.05
N PHE A 11 0.87 5.95 0.54
CA PHE A 11 1.33 5.20 1.70
C PHE A 11 0.50 5.51 2.95
N ALA A 12 0.30 6.79 3.26
CA ALA A 12 -0.48 7.21 4.42
C ALA A 12 -1.93 6.71 4.34
N GLY A 13 -2.55 6.82 3.16
CA GLY A 13 -3.90 6.31 2.90
C GLY A 13 -4.01 4.79 3.07
N GLY A 14 -3.07 4.02 2.48
CA GLY A 14 -3.04 2.56 2.63
C GLY A 14 -2.81 2.10 4.08
N PHE A 15 -1.90 2.77 4.78
CA PHE A 15 -1.60 2.50 6.18
C PHE A 15 -2.80 2.79 7.09
N MET A 16 -3.34 4.01 7.03
CA MET A 16 -4.47 4.43 7.87
C MET A 16 -5.76 3.68 7.51
N GLY A 17 -5.98 3.39 6.23
CA GLY A 17 -7.11 2.58 5.78
C GLY A 17 -7.07 1.17 6.37
N PHE A 18 -5.91 0.53 6.38
CA PHE A 18 -5.75 -0.80 6.99
C PHE A 18 -5.99 -0.77 8.51
N LEU A 19 -5.47 0.22 9.22
CA LEU A 19 -5.69 0.36 10.67
C LEU A 19 -7.17 0.54 11.00
N THR A 20 -7.83 1.46 10.29
CA THR A 20 -9.26 1.75 10.49
C THR A 20 -10.12 0.51 10.21
N ALA A 21 -9.81 -0.26 9.16
CA ALA A 21 -10.54 -1.47 8.82
C ALA A 21 -10.37 -2.62 9.84
N ASN A 22 -9.24 -2.67 10.56
CA ASN A 22 -9.00 -3.71 11.56
C ASN A 22 -9.58 -3.37 12.94
N GLY A 23 -9.78 -2.08 13.27
CA GLY A 23 -10.37 -1.63 14.52
C GLY A 23 -9.53 -1.85 15.78
N VAL A 24 -8.32 -2.41 15.67
CA VAL A 24 -7.37 -2.63 16.77
C VAL A 24 -5.96 -2.25 16.35
N VAL A 25 -5.21 -1.64 17.25
CA VAL A 25 -3.80 -1.26 17.01
C VAL A 25 -2.92 -2.13 17.89
N ASN A 26 -2.24 -3.09 17.28
CA ASN A 26 -1.23 -3.93 17.93
C ASN A 26 -0.05 -4.17 16.98
N TRP A 27 1.03 -4.76 17.49
CA TRP A 27 2.25 -4.96 16.70
C TRP A 27 2.04 -5.72 15.39
N ARG A 28 1.21 -6.77 15.41
CA ARG A 28 0.90 -7.56 14.22
C ARG A 28 0.12 -6.75 13.19
N VAL A 29 -0.86 -5.97 13.64
CA VAL A 29 -1.66 -5.09 12.77
C VAL A 29 -0.81 -3.95 12.20
N LEU A 30 0.04 -3.32 13.02
CA LEU A 30 0.96 -2.26 12.58
C LEU A 30 1.91 -2.75 11.48
N LYS A 31 2.48 -3.95 11.62
CA LYS A 31 3.34 -4.53 10.58
C LYS A 31 2.58 -4.78 9.27
N LYS A 32 1.34 -5.27 9.34
CA LYS A 32 0.50 -5.42 8.14
C LYS A 32 0.12 -4.07 7.53
N ALA A 33 -0.21 -3.08 8.35
CA ALA A 33 -0.50 -1.72 7.90
C ALA A 33 0.69 -1.10 7.17
N LEU A 34 1.91 -1.33 7.68
CA LEU A 34 3.14 -0.90 7.02
C LEU A 34 3.28 -1.52 5.63
N VAL A 35 3.04 -2.83 5.49
CA VAL A 35 3.08 -3.51 4.18
C VAL A 35 2.01 -2.93 3.25
N TYR A 36 0.77 -2.72 3.72
CA TYR A 36 -0.30 -2.12 2.90
C TYR A 36 0.02 -0.69 2.47
N GLY A 37 0.58 0.14 3.35
CA GLY A 37 1.08 1.46 2.97
C GLY A 37 2.15 1.36 1.88
N SER A 38 3.12 0.47 2.04
CA SER A 38 4.17 0.25 1.03
C SER A 38 3.62 -0.26 -0.30
N VAL A 39 2.59 -1.12 -0.29
CA VAL A 39 1.88 -1.56 -1.50
C VAL A 39 1.34 -0.36 -2.25
N MET A 40 0.55 0.49 -1.58
CA MET A 40 -0.09 1.64 -2.21
C MET A 40 0.92 2.67 -2.72
N GLY A 41 1.95 2.99 -1.94
CA GLY A 41 3.03 3.87 -2.39
C GLY A 41 3.78 3.31 -3.60
N SER A 42 4.04 2.00 -3.63
CA SER A 42 4.74 1.36 -4.76
C SER A 42 3.93 1.30 -6.05
N LEU A 43 2.59 1.19 -5.96
CA LEU A 43 1.71 1.19 -7.13
C LEU A 43 1.46 2.61 -7.65
N CYS A 44 1.48 3.61 -6.77
CA CYS A 44 1.35 5.02 -7.14
C CYS A 44 2.44 5.48 -8.11
N VAL A 45 3.69 5.00 -7.94
CA VAL A 45 4.83 5.48 -8.74
C VAL A 45 4.99 4.80 -10.10
N GLU A 46 4.20 3.75 -10.37
CA GLU A 46 4.31 2.92 -11.58
C GLU A 46 3.63 3.51 -12.81
N GLN A 47 2.73 4.47 -12.62
CA GLN A 47 2.04 5.17 -13.70
C GLN A 47 2.06 6.67 -13.45
N PHE A 48 1.86 7.45 -14.50
CA PHE A 48 1.87 8.90 -14.40
C PHE A 48 0.60 9.40 -13.69
N SER A 49 0.74 10.27 -12.69
CA SER A 49 -0.39 10.84 -11.95
C SER A 49 -1.36 9.78 -11.39
N VAL A 50 -2.63 10.13 -11.22
CA VAL A 50 -3.66 9.28 -10.61
C VAL A 50 -4.16 8.14 -11.49
N ASP A 51 -3.75 8.06 -12.77
CA ASP A 51 -4.24 7.09 -13.74
C ASP A 51 -4.00 5.63 -13.30
N GLY A 52 -2.88 5.39 -12.59
CA GLY A 52 -2.57 4.09 -12.01
C GLY A 52 -3.47 3.67 -10.86
N LEU A 53 -3.95 4.64 -10.07
CA LEU A 53 -4.89 4.39 -8.98
C LEU A 53 -6.31 4.17 -9.50
N LEU A 54 -6.72 4.89 -10.55
CA LEU A 54 -8.05 4.78 -11.14
C LEU A 54 -8.32 3.41 -11.77
N ASN A 55 -7.29 2.76 -12.30
CA ASN A 55 -7.38 1.43 -12.91
C ASN A 55 -6.87 0.31 -11.98
N LEU A 56 -6.68 0.61 -10.70
CA LEU A 56 -6.09 -0.33 -9.76
C LEU A 56 -7.07 -1.44 -9.42
N ARG A 57 -6.63 -2.68 -9.61
CA ARG A 57 -7.42 -3.87 -9.30
C ARG A 57 -6.93 -4.54 -8.02
N GLN A 58 -7.85 -5.18 -7.30
CA GLN A 58 -7.57 -5.87 -6.04
C GLN A 58 -6.46 -6.93 -6.19
N GLU A 59 -6.39 -7.60 -7.35
CA GLU A 59 -5.36 -8.61 -7.63
C GLU A 59 -3.95 -8.01 -7.68
N ALA A 60 -3.80 -6.78 -8.18
CA ALA A 60 -2.51 -6.09 -8.22
C ALA A 60 -2.04 -5.72 -6.80
N ILE A 61 -2.96 -5.26 -5.95
CA ILE A 61 -2.71 -4.98 -4.54
C ILE A 61 -2.28 -6.27 -3.83
N GLN A 62 -3.01 -7.37 -4.02
CA GLN A 62 -2.71 -8.65 -3.39
C GLN A 62 -1.36 -9.21 -3.85
N ALA A 63 -1.07 -9.18 -5.15
CA ALA A 63 0.21 -9.62 -5.68
C ALA A 63 1.38 -8.81 -5.12
N ARG A 64 1.22 -7.49 -5.01
CA ARG A 64 2.23 -6.60 -4.41
C ARG A 64 2.39 -6.86 -2.92
N PHE A 65 1.29 -7.11 -2.20
CA PHE A 65 1.32 -7.46 -0.78
C PHE A 65 2.08 -8.77 -0.55
N ASP A 66 1.80 -9.80 -1.34
CA ASP A 66 2.48 -11.09 -1.26
C ASP A 66 3.97 -11.02 -1.59
N TYR A 67 4.36 -10.10 -2.46
CA TYR A 67 5.76 -9.78 -2.69
C TYR A 67 6.40 -9.08 -1.49
N LEU A 68 5.82 -7.96 -1.03
CA LEU A 68 6.42 -7.11 0.00
C LEU A 68 6.44 -7.75 1.39
N ARG A 69 5.44 -8.58 1.73
CA ARG A 69 5.42 -9.28 3.03
C ARG A 69 6.58 -10.25 3.21
N LYS A 70 7.28 -10.65 2.14
CA LYS A 70 8.48 -11.50 2.25
C LYS A 70 9.64 -10.79 2.95
N PHE A 71 9.64 -9.46 2.95
CA PHE A 71 10.67 -8.62 3.58
C PHE A 71 10.32 -8.21 5.01
N VAL A 72 9.16 -8.64 5.52
CA VAL A 72 8.67 -8.26 6.86
C VAL A 72 8.22 -9.52 7.60
N THR A 73 8.73 -9.72 8.81
CA THR A 73 8.23 -10.79 9.68
C THR A 73 6.86 -10.40 10.23
N LEU A 74 5.77 -10.89 9.63
CA LEU A 74 4.38 -10.58 10.02
C LEU A 74 3.93 -11.32 11.29
#